data_AF-A0A1Z9T6N4-F1
#
_entry.id   AF-A0A1Z9T6N4-F1
#
_cell.length_a   1.000
_cell.length_b   1.000
_cell.length_c   1.000
_cell.angle_alpha   90.00
_cell.angle_beta   90.00
_cell.angle_gamma   90.00
#
_symmetry.space_group_name_H-M   'P 1'
#
loop_
_entity.id
_entity.type
_entity.pdbx_description
1 polymer ?
#
loop_
_entity_poly.entity_id
_entity_poly.type
_entity_poly.pdbx_seq_one_letter_code
_entity_poly.pdbx_strand_id
1 'polypeptide(L)' 'MKTTNTMIYLESVGSYIDENTANIYPAFDNGKCDLENPISLIEEEVASDWWETLSKKDYKIAKEIFQSFLY' A
#
# COMPACT_ATOMS: atom_id res chain seq x y z
N MET A 1 22.77 5.57 6.85
CA MET A 1 21.70 5.12 5.93
C MET A 1 20.51 6.02 6.16
N LYS A 2 20.06 6.78 5.16
CA LYS A 2 18.82 7.56 5.29
C LYS A 2 17.68 6.60 4.98
N THR A 3 17.07 6.03 6.01
CA THR A 3 15.79 5.32 5.92
C THR A 3 14.71 6.38 5.65
N THR A 4 14.56 6.79 4.39
CA THR A 4 13.38 7.53 3.97
C THR A 4 12.21 6.55 3.99
N ASN A 5 11.38 6.65 5.04
CA ASN A 5 10.09 5.96 5.09
C ASN A 5 9.19 6.61 4.03
N THR A 6 9.16 6.03 2.84
CA THR A 6 8.35 6.56 1.74
C THR A 6 6.98 5.91 1.82
N MET A 7 6.01 6.67 2.33
CA MET A 7 4.60 6.33 2.30
C MET A 7 3.99 6.94 1.04
N ILE A 8 3.38 6.13 0.18
CA ILE A 8 2.69 6.59 -1.02
C ILE A 8 1.19 6.49 -0.80
N TYR A 9 0.45 7.56 -1.09
CA TYR A 9 -1.00 7.55 -1.02
C TYR A 9 -1.62 6.99 -2.32
N LEU A 10 -2.45 5.96 -2.19
CA LEU A 10 -3.23 5.33 -3.24
C LEU A 10 -4.63 5.97 -3.26
N GLU A 11 -4.81 6.94 -4.15
CA GLU A 11 -6.01 7.79 -4.18
C GLU A 11 -7.29 6.98 -4.44
N SER A 12 -7.24 5.92 -5.26
CA SER A 12 -8.44 5.14 -5.61
C SER A 12 -9.05 4.35 -4.46
N VAL A 13 -8.27 4.04 -3.43
CA VAL A 13 -8.68 3.19 -2.30
C VAL A 13 -8.48 3.86 -0.94
N GLY A 14 -8.09 5.14 -0.94
CA GLY A 14 -7.93 5.93 0.29
C GLY A 14 -6.97 5.28 1.28
N SER A 15 -5.83 4.77 0.82
CA SER A 15 -4.88 4.03 1.66
C SER A 15 -3.45 4.45 1.35
N TYR A 16 -2.56 4.34 2.32
CA TYR A 16 -1.12 4.52 2.15
C TYR A 16 -0.43 3.17 1.99
N ILE A 17 0.59 3.10 1.13
CA ILE A 17 1.48 1.95 1.01
C ILE A 17 2.88 2.34 1.48
N ASP A 18 3.50 1.51 2.31
CA ASP A 18 4.90 1.64 2.73
C ASP A 18 5.79 0.85 1.77
N GLU A 19 6.62 1.55 1.01
CA GLU A 19 7.54 0.93 0.04
C GLU A 19 8.59 0.02 0.71
N ASN A 20 8.87 0.20 2.00
CA ASN A 20 9.89 -0.58 2.70
C ASN A 20 9.37 -1.88 3.32
N THR A 21 8.06 -1.97 3.53
CA THR A 21 7.44 -3.13 4.19
C THR A 21 6.39 -3.83 3.33
N ALA A 22 5.98 -3.21 2.21
CA ALA A 22 4.86 -3.66 1.40
C ALA A 22 3.54 -3.78 2.18
N ASN A 23 3.39 -3.00 3.26
CA ASN A 23 2.15 -2.90 4.01
C ASN A 23 1.28 -1.74 3.51
N ILE A 24 -0.02 -1.97 3.52
CA ILE A 24 -1.05 -0.96 3.26
C ILE A 24 -1.68 -0.55 4.57
N TYR A 25 -1.98 0.73 4.68
CA TYR A 25 -2.59 1.35 5.84
C TYR A 25 -3.76 2.21 5.39
N PRO A 26 -4.99 1.97 5.89
CA PRO A 26 -6.12 2.84 5.59
C PRO A 26 -5.84 4.29 5.97
N ALA A 27 -6.42 5.24 5.23
CA ALA A 27 -6.43 6.63 5.65
C ALA A 27 -7.69 6.94 6.46
N PHE A 28 -7.55 7.66 7.55
CA PHE A 28 -8.67 8.28 8.26
C PHE A 28 -9.28 9.41 7.44
N ASP A 29 -10.52 9.81 7.75
CA ASP A 29 -11.21 10.95 7.12
C ASP A 29 -10.44 12.29 7.22
N ASN A 30 -9.52 12.39 8.19
CA ASN A 30 -8.65 13.55 8.37
C ASN A 30 -7.35 13.48 7.52
N GLY A 31 -7.23 12.50 6.63
CA GLY A 31 -6.09 12.27 5.75
C GLY A 31 -4.88 11.62 6.40
N LYS A 32 -4.93 11.31 7.71
CA LYS A 32 -3.83 10.62 8.41
C LYS A 32 -3.83 9.13 8.09
N CYS A 33 -2.64 8.57 8.02
CA CYS A 33 -2.41 7.14 7.89
C CYS A 33 -2.74 6.41 9.21
N ASP A 34 -3.52 5.35 9.13
CA ASP A 34 -3.81 4.45 10.24
C ASP A 34 -2.75 3.36 10.34
N LEU A 35 -1.68 3.65 11.08
CA LEU A 35 -0.56 2.73 11.29
C LEU A 35 -0.90 1.54 12.20
N GLU A 36 -2.06 1.54 12.87
CA GLU A 36 -2.48 0.47 13.77
C GLU A 36 -3.13 -0.70 13.02
N ASN A 37 -3.54 -0.49 11.77
CA ASN A 37 -4.21 -1.49 10.94
C ASN A 37 -3.42 -1.78 9.64
N PRO A 38 -2.22 -2.36 9.71
CA PRO A 38 -1.48 -2.80 8.54
C PRO A 38 -2.20 -3.96 7.83
N ILE A 39 -2.13 -3.98 6.51
CA ILE A 39 -2.52 -5.10 5.66
C ILE A 39 -1.34 -5.44 4.75
N SER A 40 -0.80 -6.64 4.88
CA SER A 40 0.38 -7.06 4.13
C SER A 40 0.04 -7.47 2.69
N LEU A 41 0.72 -6.86 1.71
CA LEU A 41 0.60 -7.26 0.31
C LEU A 41 1.27 -8.61 0.01
N ILE A 42 2.30 -8.96 0.78
CA ILE A 42 3.15 -10.13 0.51
C ILE A 42 2.69 -11.39 1.24
N GLU A 43 1.93 -11.25 2.33
CA GLU A 43 1.38 -12.37 3.10
C GLU A 43 -0.04 -12.77 2.64
N GLU A 44 -0.44 -12.34 1.44
CA GLU A 44 -1.77 -12.60 0.85
C GLU A 44 -2.96 -12.14 1.73
N GLU A 45 -2.73 -11.17 2.64
CA GLU A 45 -3.77 -10.63 3.52
C GLU A 45 -4.75 -9.70 2.76
N VAL A 46 -4.31 -9.19 1.60
CA VAL A 46 -5.13 -8.32 0.76
C VAL A 46 -6.11 -9.15 -0.06
N ALA A 47 -7.40 -8.86 0.12
CA ALA A 47 -8.46 -9.49 -0.66
C ALA A 47 -8.30 -9.21 -2.17
N SER A 48 -8.69 -10.18 -3.00
CA SER A 48 -8.48 -10.10 -4.46
C SER A 48 -9.23 -8.93 -5.10
N ASP A 49 -10.39 -8.56 -4.55
CA ASP A 49 -11.22 -7.45 -5.01
C ASP A 49 -10.55 -6.08 -4.78
N TRP A 50 -9.71 -5.95 -3.74
CA TRP A 50 -8.96 -4.73 -3.49
C TRP A 50 -8.09 -4.35 -4.70
N TRP A 51 -7.41 -5.33 -5.31
CA TRP A 51 -6.61 -5.12 -6.52
C TRP A 51 -7.44 -4.64 -7.71
N GLU A 52 -8.70 -5.08 -7.81
CA GLU A 52 -9.61 -4.69 -8.88
C GLU A 52 -10.17 -3.28 -8.69
N THR A 53 -10.21 -2.79 -7.44
CA THR A 53 -10.65 -1.42 -7.13
C THR A 53 -9.59 -0.35 -7.41
N LEU A 54 -8.33 -0.75 -7.60
CA LEU A 54 -7.24 0.20 -7.85
C LEU A 54 -7.39 0.90 -9.21
N SER A 55 -7.07 2.19 -9.23
CA SER A 55 -6.83 2.87 -10.49
C SER A 55 -5.64 2.25 -11.22
N LYS A 56 -5.54 2.42 -12.55
CA LYS A 56 -4.37 1.94 -13.32
C LYS A 56 -3.04 2.44 -12.77
N LYS A 57 -3.02 3.66 -12.21
CA LYS A 57 -1.83 4.27 -11.61
C LYS A 57 -1.49 3.59 -10.29
N ASP A 58 -2.47 3.47 -9.40
CA ASP A 58 -2.27 2.90 -8.06
C ASP A 58 -1.97 1.40 -8.12
N TYR A 59 -2.62 0.68 -9.06
CA TYR A 59 -2.30 -0.71 -9.36
C TYR A 59 -0.85 -0.88 -9.78
N LYS A 60 -0.35 -0.01 -10.67
CA LYS A 60 1.04 -0.09 -11.13
C LYS A 60 2.02 0.09 -9.96
N ILE A 61 1.77 1.07 -9.09
CA ILE A 61 2.58 1.32 -7.89
C ILE A 61 2.56 0.11 -6.96
N ALA A 62 1.37 -0.35 -6.57
CA ALA A 62 1.20 -1.49 -5.67
C ALA A 62 1.84 -2.77 -6.25
N LYS A 63 1.74 -2.96 -7.57
CA LYS A 63 2.34 -4.12 -8.26
C LYS A 63 3.86 -4.03 -8.31
N GLU A 64 4.44 -2.87 -8.60
CA GLU A 64 5.90 -2.65 -8.61
C GLU A 64 6.50 -2.91 -7.22
N ILE A 65 5.86 -2.39 -6.17
CA ILE A 65 6.26 -2.63 -4.78
C ILE A 65 6.11 -4.11 -4.43
N PHE A 66 4.95 -4.72 -4.67
CA PHE A 66 4.76 -6.15 -4.39
C PHE A 66 5.82 -7.03 -5.09
N GLN A 67 6.16 -6.72 -6.34
CA GLN A 67 7.18 -7.46 -7.08
C GLN A 67 8.60 -7.26 -6.53
N SER A 68 8.93 -6.10 -5.94
CA SER A 68 10.26 -5.85 -5.38
C SER A 68 10.56 -6.65 -4.11
N PHE A 69 9.55 -7.28 -3.50
CA PHE A 69 9.72 -8.16 -2.32
C PHE A 69 9.76 -9.64 -2.68
N LEU A 70 9.47 -9.99 -3.95
CA LEU A 70 9.48 -11.38 -4.43
C LEU A 70 10.80 -11.79 -5.09
N TYR A 71 11.74 -10.86 -5.30
CA TYR A 71 13.02 -11.06 -6.01
C TYR A 71 14.15 -10.25 -5.36
#